data_AF-A0A7Y8SW47-F1
#
_entry.id   AF-A0A7Y8SW47-F1
#
_cell.length_a   1.000
_cell.length_b   1.000
_cell.length_c   1.000
_cell.angle_alpha   90.00
_cell.angle_beta   90.00
_cell.angle_gamma   90.00
#
_symmetry.space_group_name_H-M   'P 1'
#
loop_
_entity.id
_entity.type
_entity.pdbx_description
1 polymer ?
#
loop_
_entity_poly.entity_id
_entity_poly.type
_entity_poly.pdbx_seq_one_letter_code
_entity_poly.pdbx_strand_id
1 'polypeptide(L)'
;MAQTEIKGGAANVSLTQRPIVEVHYAGYRIGLYRVRDVGRRGMLLGHGGISFPVGTELVIEDFQKLAAGPGKRLPARVVRNDLQGIAVSW
;
A
#
# COMPACT_ATOMS: atom_id res chain seq x y z
N MET A 1 -29.23 -32.07 11.04
CA MET A 1 -27.76 -31.90 11.02
C MET A 1 -27.47 -30.60 10.30
N ALA A 2 -26.86 -29.63 10.98
CA ALA A 2 -26.59 -28.31 10.44
C ALA A 2 -25.22 -28.32 9.76
N GLN A 3 -25.18 -27.98 8.47
CA GLN A 3 -23.94 -27.71 7.75
C GLN A 3 -23.86 -26.21 7.50
N THR A 4 -23.10 -25.53 8.34
CA THR A 4 -22.78 -24.12 8.22
C THR A 4 -21.73 -23.96 7.13
N GLU A 5 -22.14 -23.62 5.91
CA GLU A 5 -21.22 -23.20 4.86
C GLU A 5 -20.68 -21.81 5.19
N ILE A 6 -19.39 -21.77 5.49
CA ILE A 6 -18.65 -20.55 5.79
C ILE A 6 -18.58 -19.74 4.49
N LYS A 7 -19.40 -18.69 4.42
CA LYS A 7 -19.45 -17.74 3.30
C LYS A 7 -18.18 -16.86 3.34
N GLY A 8 -17.04 -17.46 3.03
CA GLY A 8 -15.76 -16.80 2.79
C GLY A 8 -15.74 -16.13 1.43
N GLY A 9 -16.70 -15.23 1.18
CA GLY A 9 -16.64 -14.32 0.05
C GLY A 9 -15.51 -13.33 0.28
N ALA A 10 -14.27 -13.74 0.01
CA ALA A 10 -13.17 -12.83 -0.21
C ALA A 10 -13.62 -11.95 -1.38
N ALA A 11 -14.18 -10.78 -1.03
CA ALA A 11 -14.67 -9.83 -1.98
C ALA A 11 -13.56 -9.62 -3.01
N ASN A 12 -13.88 -9.93 -4.27
CA ASN A 12 -13.16 -9.40 -5.42
C ASN A 12 -13.34 -7.87 -5.36
N VAL A 13 -12.64 -7.22 -4.43
CA VAL A 13 -12.46 -5.78 -4.42
C VAL A 13 -11.64 -5.52 -5.66
N SER A 14 -12.35 -5.12 -6.72
CA SER A 14 -11.77 -4.83 -8.02
C SER A 14 -10.48 -4.03 -7.80
N LEU A 15 -9.40 -4.44 -8.46
CA LEU A 15 -8.12 -3.72 -8.40
C LEU A 15 -8.28 -2.25 -8.79
N THR A 16 -9.36 -1.87 -9.49
CA THR A 16 -9.68 -0.47 -9.84
C THR A 16 -10.22 0.36 -8.69
N GLN A 17 -10.70 -0.25 -7.59
CA GLN A 17 -11.22 0.46 -6.41
C GLN A 17 -10.22 0.57 -5.27
N ARG A 18 -9.01 0.01 -5.45
CA ARG A 18 -7.97 0.10 -4.44
C ARG A 18 -7.31 1.47 -4.48
N PRO A 19 -7.00 2.05 -3.31
CA PRO A 19 -6.45 3.39 -3.26
C PRO A 19 -5.07 3.49 -3.90
N ILE A 20 -4.70 4.71 -4.30
CA ILE A 20 -3.39 4.99 -4.88
C ILE A 20 -2.64 5.99 -4.01
N VAL A 21 -1.37 5.70 -3.76
CA VAL A 21 -0.42 6.60 -3.11
C VAL A 21 0.67 7.00 -4.09
N GLU A 22 1.22 8.18 -3.90
CA GLU A 22 2.44 8.62 -4.56
C GLU A 22 3.64 8.28 -3.68
N VAL A 23 4.68 7.69 -4.27
CA VAL A 23 5.90 7.30 -3.57
C VAL A 23 7.04 8.19 -4.02
N HIS A 24 7.71 8.78 -3.04
CA HIS A 24 8.90 9.60 -3.21
C HIS A 24 10.12 8.93 -2.58
N TYR A 25 11.28 9.10 -3.22
CA TYR A 25 12.58 8.66 -2.73
C TYR A 25 13.57 9.80 -2.90
N ALA A 26 14.33 10.11 -1.84
CA ALA A 26 15.29 11.21 -1.83
C ALA A 26 14.71 12.57 -2.31
N GLY A 27 13.44 12.84 -1.99
CA GLY A 27 12.74 14.07 -2.40
C GLY A 27 12.18 14.08 -3.83
N TYR A 28 12.41 13.02 -4.60
CA TYR A 28 11.88 12.89 -5.96
C TYR A 28 10.68 11.95 -5.99
N ARG A 29 9.64 12.33 -6.75
CA ARG A 29 8.52 11.45 -7.08
C ARG A 29 9.01 10.31 -7.96
N ILE A 30 8.83 9.07 -7.50
CA ILE A 30 9.24 7.86 -8.24
C ILE A 30 8.06 7.20 -8.95
N GLY A 31 6.85 7.33 -8.40
CA GLY A 31 5.67 6.82 -9.09
C GLY A 31 4.42 6.72 -8.23
N LEU A 32 3.36 6.22 -8.86
CA LEU A 32 2.08 5.92 -8.22
C LEU A 32 2.00 4.43 -7.93
N TYR A 33 1.65 4.08 -6.70
CA TYR A 33 1.53 2.71 -6.23
C TYR A 33 0.13 2.46 -5.72
N ARG A 34 -0.44 1.33 -6.14
CA ARG A 34 -1.75 0.90 -5.67
C ARG A 34 -1.60 0.20 -4.33
N VAL A 35 -2.37 0.65 -3.35
CA VAL A 35 -2.39 0.09 -2.01
C VAL A 35 -3.12 -1.25 -2.05
N ARG A 36 -2.43 -2.31 -1.63
CA ARG A 36 -3.03 -3.64 -1.50
C ARG A 36 -3.67 -3.84 -0.14
N ASP A 37 -3.04 -3.33 0.92
CA ASP A 37 -3.50 -3.47 2.31
C ASP A 37 -2.98 -2.32 3.18
N VAL A 38 -3.71 -1.98 4.24
CA VAL A 38 -3.35 -0.93 5.22
C VAL A 38 -3.50 -1.49 6.62
N GLY A 39 -2.39 -1.51 7.35
CA GLY A 39 -2.35 -1.84 8.78
C GLY A 39 -2.20 -0.60 9.66
N ARG A 40 -2.18 -0.81 10.98
CA ARG A 40 -2.06 0.26 11.97
C ARG A 40 -0.74 1.05 11.90
N ARG A 41 0.35 0.41 11.45
CA ARG A 41 1.71 0.97 11.36
C ARG A 41 2.42 0.68 10.04
N GLY A 42 1.65 0.38 9.00
CA GLY A 42 2.25 0.04 7.71
C GLY A 42 1.22 -0.14 6.62
N MET A 43 1.70 -0.26 5.40
CA MET A 43 0.88 -0.57 4.24
C MET A 43 1.63 -1.52 3.30
N LEU A 44 0.86 -2.33 2.59
CA LEU A 44 1.35 -3.16 1.51
C LEU A 44 1.05 -2.46 0.19
N LEU A 45 2.09 -2.13 -0.56
CA LEU A 45 2.00 -1.59 -1.91
C LEU A 45 2.09 -2.73 -2.91
N GLY A 46 1.31 -2.65 -3.98
CA GLY A 46 1.51 -3.51 -5.15
C GLY A 46 2.89 -3.26 -5.78
N HIS A 47 3.37 -4.22 -6.56
CA HIS A 47 4.54 -3.97 -7.40
C HIS A 47 4.19 -2.90 -8.43
N GLY A 48 4.87 -1.75 -8.34
CA GLY A 48 4.90 -0.78 -9.42
C GLY A 48 5.88 -1.22 -10.50
N GLY A 49 6.31 -0.28 -11.36
CA GLY A 49 7.42 -0.52 -12.30
C GLY A 49 8.79 -0.58 -11.62
N ILE A 50 8.89 -0.13 -10.37
CA ILE A 50 10.12 -0.05 -9.58
C ILE A 50 9.87 -0.71 -8.22
N SER A 51 10.89 -1.37 -7.69
CA SER A 51 10.88 -1.96 -6.35
C SER A 51 12.06 -1.46 -5.55
N PHE A 52 11.93 -1.45 -4.22
CA PHE A 52 12.92 -0.85 -3.32
C PHE A 52 13.55 -1.91 -2.40
N PRO A 53 14.87 -1.82 -2.12
CA PRO A 53 15.50 -2.67 -1.11
C PRO A 53 14.86 -2.53 0.27
N VAL A 54 14.96 -3.59 1.08
CA VAL A 54 14.61 -3.51 2.50
C VAL A 54 15.52 -2.50 3.19
N GLY A 55 14.93 -1.65 4.03
CA GLY A 55 15.61 -0.59 4.74
C GLY A 55 15.60 0.76 4.03
N THR A 56 15.17 0.83 2.76
CA THR A 56 15.02 2.10 2.03
C THR A 56 13.97 3.00 2.69
N GLU A 57 14.33 4.28 2.87
CA GLU A 57 13.40 5.31 3.34
C GLU A 57 12.65 5.91 2.15
N LEU A 58 11.34 5.98 2.29
CA LEU A 58 10.40 6.48 1.30
C LEU A 58 9.50 7.52 1.96
N VAL A 59 8.93 8.40 1.15
CA VAL A 59 7.82 9.26 1.59
C VAL A 59 6.59 8.87 0.80
N ILE A 60 5.53 8.52 1.52
CA ILE A 60 4.24 8.13 0.96
C ILE A 60 3.29 9.33 1.05
N GLU A 61 2.73 9.74 -0.07
CA GLU A 61 1.75 10.80 -0.16
C GLU A 61 0.41 10.25 -0.65
N ASP A 62 -0.68 10.60 0.03
CA ASP A 62 -2.02 10.15 -0.33
C ASP A 62 -2.51 10.88 -1.60
N PHE A 63 -2.53 10.17 -2.73
CA PHE A 63 -2.85 10.75 -4.03
C PHE A 63 -4.35 10.78 -4.31
N GLN A 64 -5.12 9.82 -3.81
CA GLN A 64 -6.57 9.72 -4.04
C GLN A 64 -7.44 10.19 -2.86
N LYS A 65 -6.86 10.87 -1.86
CA LYS A 65 -7.57 11.39 -0.68
C LYS A 65 -8.31 10.27 0.08
N LEU A 66 -7.58 9.20 0.41
CA LEU A 66 -8.02 8.17 1.33
C LEU A 66 -8.41 8.70 2.71
N ALA A 67 -7.70 9.71 3.18
CA ALA A 67 -8.01 10.39 4.43
C ALA A 67 -8.64 11.77 4.15
N ALA A 68 -9.69 12.11 4.90
CA ALA A 68 -10.24 13.45 4.94
C ALA A 68 -9.21 14.40 5.60
N GLY A 69 -8.28 14.93 4.81
CA GLY A 69 -7.23 15.84 5.26
C GLY A 69 -6.27 16.21 4.13
N PRO A 70 -5.48 17.28 4.29
CA PRO A 70 -4.46 17.65 3.30
C PRO A 70 -3.48 16.49 3.10
N GLY A 71 -3.12 16.19 1.85
CA GLY A 71 -2.28 15.07 1.42
C GLY A 71 -1.06 14.88 2.32
N LYS A 72 -1.20 13.99 3.31
CA LYS A 72 -0.20 13.84 4.36
C LYS A 72 0.97 13.04 3.81
N ARG A 73 2.14 13.68 3.76
CA ARG A 73 3.40 12.99 3.51
C ARG A 73 3.80 12.21 4.75
N LEU A 74 3.92 10.90 4.59
CA LEU A 74 4.30 9.96 5.64
C LEU A 74 5.67 9.38 5.32
N PRO A 75 6.72 9.70 6.10
CA PRO A 75 7.97 8.97 6.00
C PRO A 75 7.72 7.51 6.41
N ALA A 76 8.21 6.59 5.62
CA ALA A 76 8.06 5.16 5.83
C ALA A 76 9.34 4.43 5.41
N ARG A 77 9.57 3.25 5.98
CA ARG A 77 10.71 2.40 5.67
C ARG A 77 10.24 1.10 5.06
N VAL A 78 10.92 0.65 4.01
CA VAL A 78 10.66 -0.66 3.41
C VAL A 78 11.08 -1.75 4.38
N VAL A 79 10.14 -2.61 4.79
CA VAL A 79 10.40 -3.73 5.70
C VAL A 79 10.31 -5.08 5.01
N ARG A 80 9.67 -5.14 3.84
CA ARG A 80 9.59 -6.35 3.01
C ARG A 80 9.41 -5.99 1.55
N ASN A 81 10.02 -6.77 0.68
CA ASN A 81 9.85 -6.69 -0.77
C ASN A 81 9.89 -8.12 -1.33
N ASP A 82 8.73 -8.66 -1.69
CA ASP A 82 8.54 -10.06 -2.12
C ASP A 82 7.41 -10.16 -3.17
N LEU A 83 7.05 -11.37 -3.62
CA LEU A 83 5.99 -11.56 -4.63
C LEU A 83 4.61 -10.96 -4.27
N GLN A 84 4.36 -10.64 -3.00
CA GLN A 84 3.12 -9.99 -2.56
C GLN A 84 3.15 -8.47 -2.70
N GLY A 85 4.32 -7.82 -2.75
CA GLY A 85 4.39 -6.37 -2.71
C GLY A 85 5.59 -5.80 -1.98
N ILE A 86 5.54 -4.48 -1.84
CA ILE A 86 6.48 -3.70 -1.03
C ILE A 86 5.73 -3.33 0.25
N ALA A 87 6.11 -3.93 1.36
CA ALA A 87 5.58 -3.56 2.66
C ALA A 87 6.42 -2.42 3.23
N VAL A 88 5.76 -1.35 3.64
CA VAL A 88 6.38 -0.20 4.31
C VAL A 88 5.77 -0.01 5.69
N SER A 89 6.57 0.50 6.63
CA SER A 89 6.13 0.85 7.98
C SER A 89 6.55 2.26 8.37
N TRP A 90 5.76 2.92 9.21
CA TRP A 90 6.03 4.24 9.78
C TRP A 90 6.17 4.19 11.30
#